data_AF-A0A8S3IY58-F1
#
_entry.id   AF-A0A8S3IY58-F1
#
_cell.length_a   1.000
_cell.length_b   1.000
_cell.length_c   1.000
_cell.angle_alpha   90.00
_cell.angle_beta   90.00
_cell.angle_gamma   90.00
#
_symmetry.space_group_name_H-M   'P 1'
#
loop_
_entity.id
_entity.type
_entity.pdbx_description
1 polymer ?
#
loop_
_entity_poly.entity_id
_entity_poly.type
_entity_poly.pdbx_seq_one_letter_code
_entity_poly.pdbx_strand_id
1 'polypeptide(L)'
;PCAYKCKHLQCTRICSEPCDRGPCNEPCDQKLKCGHDCIGMCGEPCPRQCRICNKHIVQEILFGTEDEPDARFVFLPDCKHLIEVTSLDKFIETAFNNQNEDTALRFPECPRCKHNIRRCIRYMRISNRVHNLIAQVKTKILGSRSDKDLNNKRQLLIKEFERTDSNLKEISLGNKKALFNGLYDPDNYFTDDILILMTNTLSFLNEIDKLL
;
A
#
# COMPACT_ATOMS: atom_id res chain seq x y z
N PRO A 1 -19.93 -10.65 -2.26
CA PRO A 1 -19.80 -9.91 -0.98
C PRO A 1 -18.34 -9.61 -0.66
N CYS A 2 -18.03 -8.43 -0.11
CA CYS A 2 -16.68 -8.08 0.32
C CYS A 2 -16.14 -9.12 1.34
N ALA A 3 -14.91 -9.59 1.16
CA ALA A 3 -14.29 -10.60 2.01
C ALA A 3 -13.99 -10.09 3.44
N TYR A 4 -13.87 -8.76 3.61
CA TYR A 4 -13.55 -8.15 4.88
C TYR A 4 -14.79 -8.00 5.77
N LYS A 5 -15.02 -8.98 6.63
CA LYS A 5 -16.04 -8.99 7.69
C LYS A 5 -15.41 -9.36 9.03
N CYS A 6 -15.97 -8.86 10.12
CA CYS A 6 -15.71 -9.34 11.47
C CYS A 6 -17.05 -9.68 12.16
N LYS A 7 -16.99 -10.23 13.37
CA LYS A 7 -18.19 -10.58 14.14
C LYS A 7 -19.09 -9.36 14.46
N HIS A 8 -18.55 -8.14 14.37
CA HIS A 8 -19.27 -6.90 14.66
C HIS A 8 -19.77 -6.18 13.41
N LEU A 9 -19.05 -6.29 12.29
CA LEU A 9 -19.29 -5.49 11.09
C LEU A 9 -19.16 -6.37 9.83
N GLN A 10 -20.18 -6.29 8.98
CA GLN A 10 -20.19 -6.94 7.67
C GLN A 10 -20.58 -5.93 6.59
N CYS A 11 -19.82 -5.90 5.50
CA CYS A 11 -20.13 -5.08 4.34
C CYS A 11 -21.26 -5.74 3.54
N THR A 12 -22.30 -4.98 3.21
CA THR A 12 -23.44 -5.49 2.42
C THR A 12 -23.21 -5.33 0.92
N ARG A 13 -22.21 -4.55 0.52
CA ARG A 13 -21.88 -4.24 -0.87
C ARG A 13 -21.14 -5.37 -1.58
N ILE A 14 -21.23 -5.35 -2.91
CA ILE A 14 -20.47 -6.25 -3.78
C ILE A 14 -19.00 -5.83 -3.73
N CYS A 15 -18.10 -6.80 -3.85
CA CYS A 15 -16.68 -6.50 -3.97
C CYS A 15 -16.47 -5.59 -5.19
N SER A 16 -15.66 -4.53 -5.05
CA SER A 16 -15.45 -3.41 -5.99
C SER A 16 -16.34 -2.18 -5.82
N GLU A 17 -17.38 -2.21 -4.99
CA GLU A 17 -18.07 -0.99 -4.56
C GLU A 17 -17.43 -0.40 -3.29
N PRO A 18 -17.53 0.93 -3.07
CA PRO A 18 -17.16 1.55 -1.79
C PRO A 18 -17.87 0.85 -0.63
N CYS A 19 -17.09 0.34 0.32
CA CYS A 19 -17.64 -0.37 1.48
C CYS A 19 -18.48 0.58 2.36
N ASP A 20 -19.68 0.13 2.70
CA ASP A 20 -20.63 0.84 3.58
C ASP A 20 -20.24 0.79 5.06
N ARG A 21 -19.38 -0.15 5.46
CA ARG A 21 -18.89 -0.28 6.84
C ARG A 21 -17.64 0.54 7.15
N GLY A 22 -17.55 1.07 8.37
CA GLY A 22 -16.34 1.69 8.92
C GLY A 22 -15.31 0.67 9.42
N PRO A 23 -14.20 1.14 10.01
CA PRO A 23 -13.30 0.28 10.77
C PRO A 23 -14.00 -0.30 11.99
N CYS A 24 -13.51 -1.45 12.47
CA CYS A 24 -13.99 -2.00 13.74
C CYS A 24 -13.16 -1.41 14.88
N ASN A 25 -13.85 -0.95 15.93
CA ASN A 25 -13.25 -0.36 17.13
C ASN A 25 -13.23 -1.30 18.33
N GLU A 26 -13.67 -2.54 18.13
CA GLU A 26 -13.63 -3.56 19.18
C GLU A 26 -12.24 -4.19 19.29
N PRO A 27 -11.80 -4.53 20.51
CA PRO A 27 -10.52 -5.21 20.72
C PRO A 27 -10.52 -6.58 20.05
N CYS A 28 -9.34 -7.01 19.62
CA CYS A 28 -9.17 -8.38 19.15
C CYS A 28 -9.37 -9.36 20.31
N ASP A 29 -10.16 -10.40 20.09
CA ASP A 29 -10.47 -11.47 21.03
C ASP A 29 -9.50 -12.67 20.94
N GLN A 30 -8.50 -12.58 20.06
CA GLN A 30 -7.51 -13.64 19.87
C GLN A 30 -6.40 -13.58 20.92
N LYS A 31 -5.76 -14.73 21.15
CA LYS A 31 -4.53 -14.84 21.92
C LYS A 31 -3.33 -14.93 20.99
N LEU A 32 -2.24 -14.28 21.38
CA LEU A 32 -0.94 -14.38 20.71
C LEU A 32 -0.31 -15.75 20.96
N LYS A 33 0.73 -16.11 20.18
CA LYS A 33 1.45 -17.38 20.35
C LYS A 33 2.05 -17.59 21.75
N CYS A 34 2.30 -16.51 22.47
CA CYS A 34 2.78 -16.55 23.86
C CYS A 34 1.67 -16.82 24.90
N GLY A 35 0.40 -16.95 24.48
CA GLY A 35 -0.75 -17.20 25.36
C GLY A 35 -1.44 -15.93 25.90
N HIS A 36 -0.82 -14.77 25.76
CA HIS A 36 -1.38 -13.49 26.20
C HIS A 36 -2.40 -12.93 25.20
N ASP A 37 -3.27 -12.05 25.70
CA ASP A 37 -4.29 -11.41 24.89
C ASP A 37 -3.68 -10.49 23.83
N CYS A 38 -4.30 -10.49 22.65
CA CYS A 38 -3.91 -9.62 21.55
C CYS A 38 -4.16 -8.15 21.90
N ILE A 39 -3.22 -7.29 21.51
CA ILE A 39 -3.32 -5.84 21.69
C ILE A 39 -3.83 -5.13 20.44
N GLY A 40 -4.21 -5.88 19.41
CA GLY A 40 -4.71 -5.36 18.15
C GLY A 40 -6.23 -5.13 18.13
N MET A 41 -6.70 -4.70 16.96
CA MET A 41 -8.11 -4.44 16.69
C MET A 41 -8.79 -5.62 15.98
N CYS A 42 -10.10 -5.79 16.21
CA CYS A 42 -10.87 -6.84 15.59
C CYS A 42 -10.93 -6.68 14.05
N GLY A 43 -10.69 -7.77 13.31
CA GLY A 43 -10.73 -7.77 11.85
C GLY A 43 -9.49 -7.16 11.17
N GLU A 44 -8.47 -6.80 11.94
CA GLU A 44 -7.18 -6.31 11.44
C GLU A 44 -6.07 -7.35 11.66
N PRO A 45 -4.95 -7.26 10.90
CA PRO A 45 -3.80 -8.13 11.14
C PRO A 45 -3.31 -8.02 12.58
N CYS A 46 -3.33 -9.13 13.30
CA CYS A 46 -2.86 -9.16 14.69
C CYS A 46 -1.35 -8.89 14.75
N PRO A 47 -0.89 -8.00 15.65
CA PRO A 47 0.53 -7.80 15.87
C PRO A 47 1.19 -9.07 16.42
N ARG A 48 2.48 -9.24 16.16
CA ARG A 48 3.26 -10.35 16.74
C ARG A 48 3.77 -10.01 18.15
N GLN A 49 3.89 -8.71 18.43
CA GLN A 49 4.39 -8.17 19.68
C GLN A 49 3.31 -8.26 20.76
N CYS A 50 3.73 -8.74 21.93
CA CYS A 50 2.89 -8.80 23.11
C CYS A 50 3.27 -7.66 24.06
N ARG A 51 2.27 -7.01 24.66
CA ARG A 51 2.48 -6.00 25.71
C ARG A 51 3.22 -6.56 26.93
N ILE A 52 3.13 -7.85 27.22
CA ILE A 52 3.81 -8.48 28.36
C ILE A 52 5.23 -8.95 27.97
N CYS A 53 5.36 -9.70 26.87
CA CYS A 53 6.65 -10.27 26.44
C CYS A 53 7.56 -9.26 25.72
N ASN A 54 7.00 -8.21 25.13
CA ASN A 54 7.71 -7.24 24.28
C ASN A 54 7.49 -5.79 24.74
N LYS A 55 7.45 -5.56 26.07
CA LYS A 55 7.23 -4.25 26.68
C LYS A 55 8.05 -3.14 26.04
N HIS A 56 9.36 -3.36 25.84
CA HIS A 56 10.28 -2.37 25.26
C HIS A 56 9.91 -1.91 23.85
N ILE A 57 9.22 -2.74 23.05
CA ILE A 57 8.79 -2.38 21.69
C ILE A 57 7.42 -1.70 21.72
N VAL A 58 6.53 -2.18 22.59
CA VAL A 58 5.15 -1.68 22.68
C VAL A 58 5.07 -0.34 23.39
N GLN A 59 5.97 -0.09 24.36
CA GLN A 59 6.07 1.15 25.12
C GLN A 59 7.07 2.15 24.49
N GLU A 60 7.54 1.91 23.27
CA GLU A 60 8.35 2.90 22.56
C GLU A 60 7.45 4.10 22.24
N ILE A 61 7.62 5.17 23.03
CA ILE A 61 6.78 6.36 22.98
C ILE A 61 6.93 7.03 21.61
N LEU A 62 5.84 7.09 20.86
CA LEU A 62 5.76 7.83 19.61
C LEU A 62 4.84 9.06 19.76
N PHE A 63 3.74 8.92 20.52
CA PHE A 63 2.75 9.96 20.75
C PHE A 63 2.44 10.23 22.23
N GLY A 64 2.92 9.39 23.15
CA GLY A 64 2.75 9.57 24.60
C GLY A 64 1.48 8.92 25.16
N THR A 65 0.81 8.06 24.38
CA THR A 65 -0.38 7.31 24.79
C THR A 65 -0.15 5.80 24.78
N GLU A 66 1.05 5.35 24.41
CA GLU A 66 1.39 3.94 24.22
C GLU A 66 1.54 3.14 25.53
N ASP A 67 1.79 3.81 26.65
CA ASP A 67 2.00 3.21 27.96
C ASP A 67 0.69 2.92 28.73
N GLU A 68 -0.44 3.48 28.27
CA GLU A 68 -1.75 3.25 28.86
C GLU A 68 -2.14 1.76 28.82
N PRO A 69 -2.68 1.19 29.93
CA PRO A 69 -2.90 -0.25 30.09
C PRO A 69 -3.91 -0.83 29.08
N ASP A 70 -4.84 -0.02 28.59
CA ASP A 70 -5.88 -0.36 27.63
C ASP A 70 -5.53 0.04 26.19
N ALA A 71 -4.39 0.68 25.94
CA ALA A 71 -3.97 1.12 24.61
C ALA A 71 -4.01 -0.03 23.59
N ARG A 72 -4.51 0.25 22.39
CA ARG A 72 -4.61 -0.73 21.32
C ARG A 72 -3.77 -0.29 20.15
N PHE A 73 -3.30 -1.26 19.37
CA PHE A 73 -2.31 -1.02 18.34
C PHE A 73 -2.75 -1.54 16.98
N VAL A 74 -2.46 -0.78 15.93
CA VAL A 74 -2.57 -1.19 14.53
C VAL A 74 -1.20 -1.64 14.05
N PHE A 75 -1.14 -2.83 13.46
CA PHE A 75 0.03 -3.28 12.73
C PHE A 75 -0.07 -2.85 11.27
N LEU A 76 0.88 -2.04 10.81
CA LEU A 76 0.94 -1.58 9.42
C LEU A 76 1.71 -2.60 8.56
N PRO A 77 1.06 -3.35 7.64
CA PRO A 77 1.75 -4.41 6.90
C PRO A 77 2.84 -3.91 5.95
N ASP A 78 2.68 -2.68 5.44
CA ASP A 78 3.57 -2.10 4.44
C ASP A 78 4.95 -1.75 5.02
N CYS A 79 5.00 -1.16 6.21
CA CYS A 79 6.24 -0.76 6.89
C CYS A 79 6.56 -1.54 8.16
N LYS A 80 5.69 -2.48 8.55
CA LYS A 80 5.81 -3.36 9.74
C LYS A 80 5.90 -2.63 11.08
N HIS A 81 5.51 -1.36 11.13
CA HIS A 81 5.43 -0.61 12.37
C HIS A 81 4.14 -0.92 13.12
N LEU A 82 4.28 -0.93 14.45
CA LEU A 82 3.18 -1.05 15.39
C LEU A 82 2.92 0.33 15.98
N ILE A 83 1.68 0.82 15.90
CA ILE A 83 1.33 2.19 16.29
C ILE A 83 0.01 2.17 17.04
N GLU A 84 -0.11 2.99 18.08
CA GLU A 84 -1.34 3.11 18.85
C GLU A 84 -2.49 3.67 17.99
N VAL A 85 -3.67 3.09 18.14
CA VAL A 85 -4.85 3.33 17.28
C VAL A 85 -5.32 4.76 17.38
N THR A 86 -5.56 5.27 18.58
CA THR A 86 -6.16 6.60 18.78
C THR A 86 -5.25 7.71 18.30
N SER A 87 -3.95 7.57 18.51
CA SER A 87 -2.93 8.49 18.03
C SER A 87 -2.79 8.45 16.51
N LEU A 88 -2.82 7.26 15.89
CA LEU A 88 -2.77 7.15 14.44
C LEU A 88 -4.03 7.70 13.76
N ASP A 89 -5.21 7.43 14.33
CA ASP A 89 -6.50 7.96 13.85
C ASP A 89 -6.49 9.50 13.90
N LYS A 90 -6.09 10.11 15.03
CA LYS A 90 -5.94 11.57 15.16
C LYS A 90 -4.92 12.15 14.18
N PHE A 91 -3.76 11.51 14.02
CA PHE A 91 -2.72 11.96 13.10
C PHE A 91 -3.23 12.00 11.66
N ILE A 92 -3.93 10.94 11.23
CA ILE A 92 -4.52 10.85 9.89
C ILE A 92 -5.65 11.86 9.73
N GLU A 93 -6.58 11.96 10.67
CA GLU A 93 -7.66 12.97 10.63
C GLU A 93 -7.10 14.39 10.51
N THR A 94 -6.08 14.72 11.30
CA THR A 94 -5.41 16.02 11.26
C THR A 94 -4.78 16.28 9.88
N ALA A 95 -4.16 15.27 9.28
CA ALA A 95 -3.53 15.37 7.96
C ALA A 95 -4.55 15.60 6.82
N PHE A 96 -5.78 15.08 6.96
CA PHE A 96 -6.83 15.19 5.94
C PHE A 96 -7.84 16.32 6.19
N ASN A 97 -7.98 16.83 7.43
CA ASN A 97 -8.93 17.89 7.79
C ASN A 97 -8.33 19.31 7.81
N ASN A 98 -7.03 19.46 8.07
CA ASN A 98 -6.40 20.79 8.23
C ASN A 98 -6.06 21.50 6.91
N GLN A 99 -6.50 20.99 5.77
CA GLN A 99 -6.28 21.65 4.48
C GLN A 99 -7.58 22.31 4.02
N ASN A 100 -7.61 23.64 4.09
CA ASN A 100 -8.50 24.50 3.29
C ASN A 100 -8.20 24.39 1.76
N GLU A 101 -7.69 23.26 1.29
CA GLU A 101 -7.38 22.97 -0.10
C GLU A 101 -7.64 21.49 -0.38
N ASP A 102 -8.77 21.23 -1.02
CA ASP A 102 -9.32 19.95 -1.47
C ASP A 102 -8.47 19.21 -2.55
N THR A 103 -7.14 19.39 -2.59
CA THR A 103 -6.35 19.10 -3.81
C THR A 103 -5.18 18.13 -3.64
N ALA A 104 -4.83 17.71 -2.43
CA ALA A 104 -3.73 16.76 -2.25
C ALA A 104 -4.22 15.30 -2.31
N LEU A 105 -4.10 14.68 -3.49
CA LEU A 105 -4.27 13.24 -3.68
C LEU A 105 -3.12 12.51 -2.96
N ARG A 106 -3.29 12.22 -1.67
CA ARG A 106 -2.26 11.60 -0.83
C ARG A 106 -2.78 10.38 -0.10
N PHE A 107 -1.97 9.34 -0.07
CA PHE A 107 -2.21 8.19 0.80
C PHE A 107 -1.89 8.55 2.25
N PRO A 108 -2.52 7.92 3.24
CA PRO A 108 -2.10 8.05 4.63
C PRO A 108 -0.65 7.59 4.78
N GLU A 109 0.14 8.29 5.59
CA GLU A 109 1.55 7.97 5.81
C GLU A 109 1.79 7.45 7.22
N CYS A 110 2.75 6.54 7.36
CA CYS A 110 3.23 6.09 8.66
C CYS A 110 3.92 7.27 9.39
N PRO A 111 3.53 7.64 10.61
CA PRO A 111 4.17 8.74 11.32
C PRO A 111 5.64 8.48 11.67
N ARG A 112 6.05 7.21 11.81
CA ARG A 112 7.42 6.81 12.17
C ARG A 112 8.40 6.82 10.99
N CYS A 113 7.96 6.46 9.79
CA CYS A 113 8.85 6.29 8.63
C CYS A 113 8.36 6.97 7.34
N LYS A 114 7.22 7.65 7.37
CA LYS A 114 6.56 8.30 6.23
C LYS A 114 6.21 7.37 5.06
N HIS A 115 6.27 6.07 5.27
CA HIS A 115 5.86 5.09 4.26
C HIS A 115 4.35 5.13 4.07
N ASN A 116 3.89 5.08 2.82
CA ASN A 116 2.46 5.08 2.47
C ASN A 116 1.76 3.84 3.03
N ILE A 117 0.62 4.06 3.68
CA ILE A 117 -0.24 3.02 4.25
C ILE A 117 -1.28 2.66 3.19
N ARG A 118 -1.01 1.58 2.43
CA ARG A 118 -1.89 1.11 1.36
C ARG A 118 -2.75 -0.08 1.80
N ARG A 119 -2.20 -0.96 2.65
CA ARG A 119 -2.80 -2.26 3.02
C ARG A 119 -3.46 -2.28 4.40
N CYS A 120 -3.67 -1.12 5.02
CA CYS A 120 -4.38 -1.04 6.29
C CYS A 120 -5.90 -0.99 6.06
N ILE A 121 -6.62 -1.97 6.62
CA ILE A 121 -8.08 -2.07 6.49
C ILE A 121 -8.78 -0.86 7.14
N ARG A 122 -8.20 -0.34 8.24
CA ARG A 122 -8.73 0.82 8.97
C ARG A 122 -8.91 2.05 8.08
N TYR A 123 -7.87 2.34 7.29
CA TYR A 123 -7.80 3.48 6.39
C TYR A 123 -8.15 3.12 4.93
N MET A 124 -8.75 1.95 4.70
CA MET A 124 -9.11 1.47 3.37
C MET A 124 -10.05 2.44 2.65
N ARG A 125 -10.94 3.12 3.38
CA ARG A 125 -11.83 4.15 2.80
C ARG A 125 -11.04 5.31 2.19
N ILE A 126 -10.01 5.79 2.89
CA ILE A 126 -9.15 6.87 2.41
C ILE A 126 -8.36 6.40 1.19
N SER A 127 -7.73 5.22 1.28
CA SER A 127 -6.98 4.62 0.18
C SER A 127 -7.85 4.43 -1.07
N ASN A 128 -9.07 3.90 -0.91
CA ASN A 128 -10.02 3.71 -2.02
C ASN A 128 -10.47 5.04 -2.64
N ARG A 129 -10.66 6.10 -1.84
CA ARG A 129 -10.97 7.44 -2.35
C ARG A 129 -9.85 7.93 -3.26
N VAL A 130 -8.60 7.82 -2.79
CA VAL A 130 -7.40 8.21 -3.53
C VAL A 130 -7.29 7.41 -4.83
N HIS A 131 -7.41 6.08 -4.79
CA HIS A 131 -7.40 5.24 -5.99
C HIS A 131 -8.50 5.59 -6.99
N ASN A 132 -9.72 5.87 -6.52
CA ASN A 132 -10.83 6.25 -7.40
C ASN A 132 -10.56 7.59 -8.09
N LEU A 133 -10.07 8.60 -7.36
CA LEU A 133 -9.66 9.87 -7.93
C LEU A 133 -8.55 9.69 -8.97
N ILE A 134 -7.53 8.87 -8.70
CA ILE A 134 -6.49 8.52 -9.68
C ILE A 134 -7.13 7.92 -10.94
N ALA A 135 -8.03 6.95 -10.78
CA ALA A 135 -8.71 6.32 -11.91
C ALA A 135 -9.55 7.32 -12.72
N GLN A 136 -10.23 8.27 -12.07
CA GLN A 136 -10.96 9.34 -12.75
C GLN A 136 -10.04 10.27 -13.54
N VAL A 137 -8.88 10.64 -12.98
CA VAL A 137 -7.90 11.46 -13.69
C VAL A 137 -7.31 10.70 -14.88
N LYS A 138 -6.94 9.43 -14.70
CA LYS A 138 -6.45 8.54 -15.78
C LYS A 138 -7.47 8.47 -16.93
N THR A 139 -8.73 8.20 -16.61
CA THR A 139 -9.81 8.14 -17.62
C THR A 139 -10.07 9.48 -18.31
N LYS A 140 -9.94 10.62 -17.62
CA LYS A 140 -10.10 11.95 -18.24
C LYS A 140 -8.97 12.31 -19.21
N ILE A 141 -7.73 11.90 -18.92
CA ILE A 141 -6.56 12.23 -19.75
C ILE A 141 -6.48 11.34 -20.99
N LEU A 142 -6.79 10.05 -20.86
CA LEU A 142 -6.54 9.04 -21.90
C LEU A 142 -7.79 8.42 -22.53
N GLY A 143 -8.95 8.54 -21.87
CA GLY A 143 -10.13 7.74 -22.18
C GLY A 143 -10.00 6.27 -21.75
N SER A 144 -11.13 5.58 -21.61
CA SER A 144 -11.21 4.24 -21.01
C SER A 144 -10.55 3.12 -21.82
N ARG A 145 -10.34 3.32 -23.13
CA ARG A 145 -9.75 2.33 -24.03
C ARG A 145 -8.22 2.29 -23.90
N SER A 146 -7.59 3.46 -23.85
CA SER A 146 -6.13 3.58 -23.75
C SER A 146 -5.58 3.06 -22.42
N ASP A 147 -6.31 3.19 -21.30
CA ASP A 147 -5.84 2.69 -19.98
C ASP A 147 -5.66 1.17 -19.95
N LYS A 148 -6.57 0.40 -20.56
CA LYS A 148 -6.45 -1.06 -20.63
C LYS A 148 -5.30 -1.47 -21.55
N ASP A 149 -5.18 -0.80 -22.69
CA ASP A 149 -4.13 -1.09 -23.66
C ASP A 149 -2.73 -0.75 -23.11
N LEU A 150 -2.59 0.37 -22.39
CA LEU A 150 -1.35 0.75 -21.71
C LEU A 150 -1.00 -0.22 -20.58
N ASN A 151 -1.97 -0.68 -19.79
CA ASN A 151 -1.72 -1.71 -18.78
C ASN A 151 -1.31 -3.05 -19.40
N ASN A 152 -1.88 -3.42 -20.54
CA ASN A 152 -1.45 -4.62 -21.27
C ASN A 152 -0.01 -4.46 -21.79
N LYS A 153 0.32 -3.31 -22.42
CA LYS A 153 1.69 -2.99 -22.86
C LYS A 153 2.68 -3.02 -21.69
N ARG A 154 2.30 -2.45 -20.54
CA ARG A 154 3.08 -2.49 -19.31
C ARG A 154 3.34 -3.92 -18.83
N GLN A 155 2.32 -4.79 -18.82
CA GLN A 155 2.51 -6.19 -18.40
C GLN A 155 3.38 -6.98 -19.38
N LEU A 156 3.26 -6.72 -20.68
CA LEU A 156 4.15 -7.31 -21.69
C LEU A 156 5.60 -6.86 -21.46
N LEU A 157 5.80 -5.56 -21.22
CA LEU A 157 7.11 -4.98 -20.96
C LEU A 157 7.77 -5.55 -19.69
N ILE A 158 7.01 -5.82 -18.63
CA ILE A 158 7.52 -6.48 -17.41
C ILE A 158 8.04 -7.88 -17.76
N LYS A 159 7.28 -8.67 -18.53
CA LYS A 159 7.70 -10.02 -18.93
C LYS A 159 8.94 -9.99 -19.83
N GLU A 160 9.02 -9.03 -20.75
CA GLU A 160 10.20 -8.82 -21.58
C GLU A 160 11.41 -8.42 -20.74
N PHE A 161 11.22 -7.50 -19.79
CA PHE A 161 12.26 -7.08 -18.85
C PHE A 161 12.82 -8.26 -18.04
N GLU A 162 11.96 -9.08 -17.44
CA GLU A 162 12.37 -10.26 -16.66
C GLU A 162 13.13 -11.28 -17.51
N ARG A 163 12.69 -11.47 -18.76
CA ARG A 163 13.36 -12.35 -19.72
C ARG A 163 14.74 -11.81 -20.12
N THR A 164 14.85 -10.53 -20.41
CA THR A 164 16.12 -9.90 -20.78
C THR A 164 17.08 -9.87 -19.59
N ASP A 165 16.64 -9.48 -18.39
CA ASP A 165 17.47 -9.48 -17.17
C ASP A 165 18.02 -10.88 -16.85
N SER A 166 17.28 -11.95 -17.17
CA SER A 166 17.73 -13.33 -17.01
C SER A 166 18.70 -13.81 -18.11
N ASN A 167 18.66 -13.20 -19.30
CA ASN A 167 19.41 -13.65 -20.48
C ASN A 167 20.70 -12.87 -20.73
N LEU A 168 20.84 -11.67 -20.15
CA LEU A 168 22.04 -10.85 -20.29
C LEU A 168 23.25 -11.57 -19.70
N LYS A 169 24.31 -11.69 -20.50
CA LYS A 169 25.55 -12.38 -20.10
C LYS A 169 26.69 -11.41 -19.86
N GLU A 170 26.81 -10.38 -20.69
CA GLU A 170 27.95 -9.48 -20.71
C GLU A 170 27.59 -8.08 -20.18
N ILE A 171 26.35 -7.62 -20.37
CA ILE A 171 25.91 -6.28 -19.97
C ILE A 171 25.10 -6.32 -18.67
N SER A 172 25.43 -5.44 -17.72
CA SER A 172 24.62 -5.20 -16.52
C SER A 172 23.62 -4.05 -16.72
N LEU A 173 22.36 -4.29 -16.37
CA LEU A 173 21.28 -3.29 -16.40
C LEU A 173 21.47 -2.13 -15.42
N GLY A 174 22.35 -2.27 -14.41
CA GLY A 174 22.79 -1.21 -13.50
C GLY A 174 21.72 -0.18 -13.13
N ASN A 175 21.98 1.09 -13.46
CA ASN A 175 21.10 2.23 -13.15
C ASN A 175 19.75 2.21 -13.89
N LYS A 176 19.64 1.50 -15.02
CA LYS A 176 18.38 1.38 -15.77
C LYS A 176 17.40 0.44 -15.06
N LYS A 177 17.87 -0.49 -14.22
CA LYS A 177 17.00 -1.37 -13.42
C LYS A 177 16.03 -0.58 -12.51
N ALA A 178 16.47 0.57 -11.98
CA ALA A 178 15.62 1.46 -11.20
C ALA A 178 14.44 2.04 -12.01
N LEU A 179 14.65 2.33 -13.31
CA LEU A 179 13.60 2.80 -14.22
C LEU A 179 12.54 1.71 -14.42
N PHE A 180 12.95 0.47 -14.65
CA PHE A 180 12.04 -0.67 -14.85
C PHE A 180 11.35 -1.12 -13.56
N ASN A 181 11.97 -0.94 -12.39
CA ASN A 181 11.32 -1.18 -11.10
C ASN A 181 10.03 -0.34 -10.92
N GLY A 182 9.98 0.84 -11.54
CA GLY A 182 8.77 1.66 -11.59
C GLY A 182 7.57 0.97 -12.26
N LEU A 183 7.80 0.02 -13.17
CA LEU A 183 6.75 -0.78 -13.81
C LEU A 183 6.04 -1.73 -12.85
N TYR A 184 6.56 -1.96 -11.64
CA TYR A 184 5.92 -2.82 -10.66
C TYR A 184 5.00 -2.06 -9.69
N ASP A 185 5.09 -0.73 -9.58
CA ASP A 185 4.17 0.06 -8.75
C ASP A 185 2.90 0.41 -9.54
N PRO A 186 1.74 -0.20 -9.27
CA PRO A 186 0.50 0.02 -10.03
C PRO A 186 0.04 1.48 -10.05
N ASP A 187 0.51 2.31 -9.12
CA ASP A 187 0.18 3.72 -9.06
C ASP A 187 1.01 4.58 -10.02
N ASN A 188 2.18 4.08 -10.48
CA ASN A 188 2.95 4.77 -11.51
C ASN A 188 2.20 4.79 -12.84
N TYR A 189 2.15 5.98 -13.42
CA TYR A 189 1.51 6.25 -14.69
C TYR A 189 2.57 6.39 -15.78
N PHE A 190 2.39 5.65 -16.86
CA PHE A 190 3.25 5.69 -18.03
C PHE A 190 2.40 6.04 -19.24
N THR A 191 2.82 7.05 -20.00
CA THR A 191 2.24 7.32 -21.32
C THR A 191 2.73 6.27 -22.32
N ASP A 192 2.05 6.19 -23.47
CA ASP A 192 2.45 5.26 -24.53
C ASP A 192 3.89 5.51 -24.98
N ASP A 193 4.28 6.78 -25.12
CA ASP A 193 5.64 7.18 -25.51
C ASP A 193 6.70 6.69 -24.52
N ILE A 194 6.41 6.74 -23.21
CA ILE A 194 7.34 6.26 -22.19
C ILE A 194 7.45 4.74 -22.26
N LEU A 195 6.35 4.02 -22.43
CA LEU A 195 6.39 2.57 -22.59
C LEU A 195 7.17 2.16 -23.84
N ILE A 196 6.93 2.84 -24.97
CA ILE A 196 7.67 2.63 -26.22
C ILE A 196 9.17 2.88 -26.03
N LEU A 197 9.54 3.98 -25.37
CA LEU A 197 10.94 4.28 -25.06
C LEU A 197 11.58 3.18 -24.21
N MET A 198 10.88 2.69 -23.20
CA MET A 198 11.36 1.61 -22.32
C MET A 198 11.49 0.28 -23.08
N THR A 199 10.55 -0.06 -23.95
CA THR A 199 10.64 -1.23 -24.85
C THR A 199 11.85 -1.12 -25.77
N ASN A 200 12.01 0.00 -26.47
CA ASN A 200 13.14 0.24 -27.37
C ASN A 200 14.48 0.15 -26.64
N THR A 201 14.53 0.65 -25.40
CA THR A 201 15.72 0.57 -24.56
C THR A 201 16.07 -0.88 -24.23
N LEU A 202 15.08 -1.74 -23.92
CA LEU A 202 15.32 -3.16 -23.67
C LEU A 202 15.77 -3.90 -24.92
N SER A 203 15.11 -3.67 -26.05
CA SER A 203 15.50 -4.28 -27.32
C SER A 203 16.94 -3.91 -27.70
N PHE A 204 17.33 -2.64 -27.53
CA PHE A 204 18.68 -2.17 -27.77
C PHE A 204 19.72 -2.89 -26.90
N LEU A 205 19.46 -3.00 -25.58
CA LEU A 205 20.37 -3.69 -24.66
C LEU A 205 20.53 -5.17 -25.03
N ASN A 206 19.44 -5.83 -25.38
CA ASN A 206 19.45 -7.23 -25.79
C ASN A 206 20.22 -7.46 -27.10
N GLU A 207 20.15 -6.53 -28.06
CA GLU A 207 20.93 -6.64 -29.30
C GLU A 207 22.42 -6.37 -29.08
N ILE A 208 22.80 -5.42 -28.20
CA ILE A 208 24.23 -5.22 -27.87
C ILE A 208 24.79 -6.45 -27.17
N ASP A 209 24.08 -7.05 -26.21
CA ASP A 209 24.58 -8.23 -25.47
C ASP A 209 24.81 -9.45 -26.37
N LYS A 210 24.15 -9.53 -27.54
CA LYS A 210 24.41 -10.59 -28.54
C LYS A 210 25.65 -10.32 -29.40
N LEU A 211 26.07 -9.06 -29.48
CA LEU A 211 27.20 -8.61 -30.32
C LEU A 211 28.51 -8.58 -29.55
N LEU A 212 28.44 -8.55 -28.22
CA LEU A 212 29.56 -8.73 -27.29
C LEU A 212 29.77 -10.23 -27.07
#